data_AF-A0A971YN20-F1
#
_entry.id   AF-A0A971YN20-F1
#
_cell.length_a   1.000
_cell.length_b   1.000
_cell.length_c   1.000
_cell.angle_alpha   90.00
_cell.angle_beta   90.00
_cell.angle_gamma   90.00
#
_symmetry.space_group_name_H-M   'P 1'
#
loop_
_entity.id
_entity.type
_entity.pdbx_description
1 polymer ?
#
loop_
_entity_poly.entity_id
_entity_poly.type
_entity_poly.pdbx_seq_one_letter_code
_entity_poly.pdbx_strand_id
1 'polypeptide(L)'
;DAVPRELYASKVHGQDVTKVTLVVGRENPKIKANLNFAQQLKAINDEKNPGLIKGIFLAAGDYNQDLFDRAILLEVGSNENSREAAQRGIALFANSIPQAIGVSASPAPGQPQQATRRTGPWSALGWTLALLIVAGAAYLYLSTGSLNEVKRKLHRFTKAEFSGFGDRKQRDNGDA
;
A
#
# COMPACT_ATOMS: atom_id res chain seq x y z
N ASP A 1 20.88 -23.09 -22.64
CA ASP A 1 19.58 -23.75 -22.79
C ASP A 1 18.51 -22.67 -22.70
N ALA A 2 17.70 -22.51 -23.73
CA ALA A 2 16.70 -21.44 -23.81
C ALA A 2 15.37 -21.95 -23.27
N VAL A 3 14.72 -21.17 -22.42
CA VAL A 3 13.38 -21.51 -21.94
C VAL A 3 12.40 -21.42 -23.12
N PRO A 4 11.56 -22.44 -23.37
CA PRO A 4 10.65 -22.44 -24.53
C PRO A 4 9.73 -21.22 -24.58
N ARG A 5 9.51 -20.68 -25.79
CA ARG A 5 8.66 -19.49 -25.99
C ARG A 5 7.28 -19.59 -25.37
N GLU A 6 6.70 -20.79 -25.29
CA GLU A 6 5.33 -21.05 -24.84
C GLU A 6 5.14 -20.66 -23.38
N LEU A 7 6.21 -20.73 -22.58
CA LEU A 7 6.19 -20.34 -21.17
C LEU A 7 6.08 -18.82 -21.00
N TYR A 8 6.49 -18.05 -22.01
CA TYR A 8 6.43 -16.60 -22.02
C TYR A 8 5.34 -16.04 -22.93
N ALA A 9 4.79 -16.80 -23.87
CA ALA A 9 3.70 -16.33 -24.72
C ALA A 9 2.41 -16.10 -23.91
N SER A 10 1.71 -15.01 -24.18
CA SER A 10 0.43 -14.66 -23.56
C SER A 10 -0.42 -13.81 -24.48
N LYS A 11 -1.69 -13.66 -24.11
CA LYS A 11 -2.59 -12.65 -24.68
C LYS A 11 -3.11 -11.75 -23.58
N VAL A 12 -2.90 -10.45 -23.72
CA VAL A 12 -3.39 -9.43 -22.79
C VAL A 12 -4.14 -8.38 -23.62
N HIS A 13 -5.38 -8.07 -23.22
CA HIS A 13 -6.27 -7.16 -23.95
C HIS A 13 -6.44 -7.53 -25.44
N GLY A 14 -6.46 -8.82 -25.75
CA GLY A 14 -6.60 -9.34 -27.12
C GLY A 14 -5.33 -9.28 -27.99
N GLN A 15 -4.22 -8.77 -27.47
CA GLN A 15 -2.94 -8.69 -28.18
C GLN A 15 -1.96 -9.77 -27.72
N ASP A 16 -1.23 -10.36 -28.67
CA ASP A 16 -0.12 -11.27 -28.35
C ASP A 16 1.02 -10.48 -27.69
N VAL A 17 1.40 -10.91 -26.50
CA VAL A 17 2.47 -10.29 -25.72
C VAL A 17 3.42 -11.36 -25.16
N THR A 18 4.61 -10.92 -24.82
CA THR A 18 5.57 -11.74 -24.07
C THR A 18 5.51 -11.36 -22.59
N LYS A 19 5.39 -12.36 -21.71
CA LYS A 19 5.32 -12.17 -20.26
C LYS A 19 6.63 -11.62 -19.69
N VAL A 20 6.52 -10.97 -18.54
CA VAL A 20 7.65 -10.45 -17.77
C VAL A 20 7.87 -11.31 -16.53
N THR A 21 9.11 -11.73 -16.28
CA THR A 21 9.54 -12.31 -15.01
C THR A 21 10.20 -11.23 -14.16
N LEU A 22 9.81 -11.15 -12.89
CA LEU A 22 10.46 -10.28 -11.90
C LEU A 22 11.52 -11.10 -11.15
N VAL A 23 12.80 -10.77 -11.32
CA VAL A 23 13.90 -11.53 -10.72
C VAL A 23 14.41 -10.81 -9.48
N VAL A 24 14.45 -11.56 -8.37
CA VAL A 24 15.00 -11.09 -7.09
C VAL A 24 16.14 -12.02 -6.69
N GLY A 25 17.33 -11.46 -6.49
CA GLY A 25 18.52 -12.18 -6.07
C GLY A 25 18.42 -12.63 -4.61
N ARG A 26 18.68 -13.92 -4.35
CA ARG A 26 18.63 -14.51 -3.01
C ARG A 26 19.79 -14.07 -2.12
N GLU A 27 20.90 -13.68 -2.72
CA GLU A 27 22.10 -13.26 -2.01
C GLU A 27 22.13 -11.75 -1.74
N ASN A 28 21.16 -11.00 -2.27
CA ASN A 28 21.13 -9.56 -2.04
C ASN A 28 20.76 -9.23 -0.59
N PRO A 29 21.54 -8.39 0.12
CA PRO A 29 21.32 -8.07 1.52
C PRO A 29 19.98 -7.34 1.76
N LYS A 30 19.37 -6.79 0.71
CA LYS A 30 18.09 -6.06 0.73
C LYS A 30 16.91 -6.91 0.24
N ILE A 31 17.04 -8.23 0.20
CA ILE A 31 16.04 -9.16 -0.38
C ILE A 31 14.61 -8.90 0.09
N LYS A 32 14.41 -8.58 1.37
CA LYS A 32 13.07 -8.32 1.91
C LYS A 32 12.41 -7.11 1.25
N ALA A 33 13.15 -6.02 1.05
CA ALA A 33 12.65 -4.81 0.43
C ALA A 33 12.41 -5.01 -1.07
N ASN A 34 13.38 -5.60 -1.77
CA ASN A 34 13.29 -5.87 -3.21
C ASN A 34 12.18 -6.88 -3.55
N LEU A 35 11.99 -7.91 -2.72
CA LEU A 35 10.89 -8.86 -2.86
C LEU A 35 9.53 -8.21 -2.63
N ASN A 36 9.41 -7.34 -1.62
CA ASN A 36 8.16 -6.60 -1.37
C ASN A 36 7.80 -5.71 -2.57
N PHE A 37 8.80 -5.03 -3.15
CA PHE A 37 8.59 -4.23 -4.36
C PHE A 37 8.18 -5.08 -5.56
N ALA A 38 8.76 -6.27 -5.73
CA ALA A 38 8.38 -7.21 -6.79
C ALA A 38 6.93 -7.71 -6.61
N GLN A 39 6.53 -8.01 -5.38
CA GLN A 39 5.15 -8.38 -5.04
C GLN A 39 4.16 -7.26 -5.32
N GLN A 40 4.53 -6.00 -5.02
CA GLN A 40 3.71 -4.83 -5.32
C GLN A 40 3.53 -4.66 -6.84
N LEU A 41 4.61 -4.74 -7.63
CA LEU A 41 4.54 -4.66 -9.09
C LEU A 41 3.69 -5.78 -9.68
N LYS A 42 3.85 -7.01 -9.16
CA LYS A 42 3.02 -8.14 -9.57
C LYS A 42 1.55 -7.88 -9.28
N ALA A 43 1.20 -7.46 -8.08
CA ALA A 43 -0.19 -7.20 -7.70
C ALA A 43 -0.85 -6.14 -8.61
N ILE A 44 -0.14 -5.04 -8.91
CA ILE A 44 -0.64 -3.99 -9.80
C ILE A 44 -0.87 -4.52 -11.22
N ASN A 45 0.03 -5.37 -11.73
CA ASN A 45 -0.12 -5.93 -13.07
C ASN A 45 -1.14 -7.07 -13.12
N ASP A 46 -1.31 -7.85 -12.07
CA ASP A 46 -2.37 -8.86 -12.01
C ASP A 46 -3.75 -8.20 -12.07
N GLU A 47 -3.90 -6.98 -11.54
CA GLU A 47 -5.10 -6.16 -11.67
C GLU A 47 -5.24 -5.52 -13.07
N LYS A 48 -4.22 -4.80 -13.55
CA LYS A 48 -4.30 -4.01 -14.79
C LYS A 48 -4.11 -4.80 -16.08
N ASN A 49 -3.25 -5.82 -16.03
CA ASN A 49 -2.76 -6.60 -17.15
C ASN A 49 -2.75 -8.11 -16.80
N PRO A 50 -3.92 -8.73 -16.51
CA PRO A 50 -3.97 -10.12 -16.08
C PRO A 50 -3.23 -11.05 -17.03
N GLY A 51 -2.35 -11.90 -16.50
CA GLY A 51 -1.56 -12.83 -17.30
C GLY A 51 -0.30 -12.26 -17.95
N LEU A 52 0.06 -10.98 -17.68
CA LEU A 52 1.31 -10.37 -18.15
C LEU A 52 2.53 -10.81 -17.33
N ILE A 53 2.41 -10.92 -16.00
CA ILE A 53 3.52 -11.33 -15.14
C ILE A 53 3.59 -12.86 -15.09
N LYS A 54 4.71 -13.41 -15.56
CA LYS A 54 4.99 -14.86 -15.46
C LYS A 54 5.13 -15.29 -14.01
N GLY A 55 5.80 -14.47 -13.20
CA GLY A 55 5.99 -14.71 -11.77
C GLY A 55 7.16 -13.91 -11.21
N ILE A 56 7.42 -14.16 -9.93
CA ILE A 56 8.63 -13.69 -9.25
C ILE A 56 9.59 -14.87 -9.16
N PHE A 57 10.80 -14.72 -9.69
CA PHE A 57 11.83 -15.75 -9.65
C PHE A 57 12.90 -15.37 -8.63
N LEU A 58 13.09 -16.23 -7.63
CA LEU A 58 14.14 -16.10 -6.63
C LEU A 58 15.41 -16.79 -7.15
N ALA A 59 16.29 -16.02 -7.76
CA ALA A 59 17.50 -16.52 -8.39
C ALA A 59 18.70 -16.51 -7.45
N ALA A 60 19.70 -17.35 -7.69
CA ALA A 60 20.99 -17.26 -7.00
C ALA A 60 21.75 -15.99 -7.43
N GLY A 61 22.54 -15.39 -6.55
CA GLY A 61 23.24 -14.13 -6.82
C GLY A 61 22.50 -12.86 -6.35
N ASP A 62 23.17 -11.72 -6.54
CA ASP A 62 22.74 -10.40 -6.10
C ASP A 62 22.08 -9.56 -7.21
N TYR A 63 22.68 -9.51 -8.40
CA TYR A 63 22.21 -8.72 -9.57
C TYR A 63 22.23 -7.19 -9.37
N ASN A 64 23.18 -6.67 -8.59
CA ASN A 64 23.30 -5.26 -8.19
C ASN A 64 22.06 -4.76 -7.43
N GLN A 65 21.40 -5.66 -6.73
CA GLN A 65 20.19 -5.36 -5.97
C GLN A 65 20.51 -4.90 -4.54
N ASP A 66 21.77 -5.02 -4.11
CA ASP A 66 22.33 -4.37 -2.93
C ASP A 66 22.31 -2.83 -3.01
N LEU A 67 22.36 -2.26 -4.22
CA LEU A 67 22.47 -0.81 -4.41
C LEU A 67 21.22 -0.04 -3.95
N PHE A 68 20.01 -0.59 -4.12
CA PHE A 68 18.74 0.11 -3.82
C PHE A 68 17.68 -0.83 -3.23
N ASP A 69 16.78 -0.28 -2.42
CA ASP A 69 15.69 -1.02 -1.74
C ASP A 69 14.50 -1.33 -2.67
N ARG A 70 14.63 -0.99 -3.96
CA ARG A 70 13.64 -1.19 -5.04
C ARG A 70 14.33 -1.60 -6.35
N ALA A 71 15.41 -2.36 -6.26
CA ALA A 71 16.15 -2.89 -7.40
C ALA A 71 15.60 -4.27 -7.80
N ILE A 72 15.16 -4.41 -9.04
CA ILE A 72 14.63 -5.66 -9.61
C ILE A 72 15.17 -5.83 -11.01
N LEU A 73 15.56 -7.06 -11.36
CA LEU A 73 15.89 -7.42 -12.74
C LEU A 73 14.63 -7.91 -13.46
N LEU A 74 14.41 -7.42 -14.68
CA LEU A 74 13.27 -7.80 -15.51
C LEU A 74 13.75 -8.70 -16.64
N GLU A 75 13.15 -9.88 -16.75
CA GLU A 75 13.34 -10.74 -17.93
C GLU A 75 12.07 -10.71 -18.78
N VAL A 76 12.22 -10.40 -20.07
CA VAL A 76 11.10 -10.28 -21.00
C VAL A 76 11.25 -11.33 -22.08
N GLY A 77 10.65 -12.49 -21.86
CA GLY A 77 10.69 -13.58 -22.82
C GLY A 77 11.96 -14.41 -22.82
N SER A 78 12.10 -15.14 -23.93
CA SER A 78 13.26 -15.89 -24.37
C SER A 78 13.71 -15.36 -25.74
N ASN A 79 14.84 -15.86 -26.23
CA ASN A 79 15.34 -15.61 -27.59
C ASN A 79 14.39 -16.12 -28.70
N GLU A 80 13.40 -16.94 -28.38
CA GLU A 80 12.41 -17.45 -29.34
C GLU A 80 11.14 -16.59 -29.42
N ASN A 81 10.95 -15.65 -28.48
CA ASN A 81 9.83 -14.72 -28.52
C ASN A 81 10.10 -13.60 -29.54
N SER A 82 9.04 -13.12 -30.21
CA SER A 82 9.19 -11.96 -31.10
C SER A 82 9.49 -10.69 -30.32
N ARG A 83 10.37 -9.86 -30.88
CA ARG A 83 10.73 -8.56 -30.31
C ARG A 83 9.50 -7.66 -30.15
N GLU A 84 8.58 -7.71 -31.11
CA GLU A 84 7.37 -6.91 -31.11
C GLU A 84 6.42 -7.32 -29.97
N ALA A 85 6.29 -8.61 -29.69
CA ALA A 85 5.50 -9.10 -28.56
C ALA A 85 6.16 -8.74 -27.21
N ALA A 86 7.50 -8.78 -27.14
CA ALA A 86 8.25 -8.31 -25.97
C ALA A 86 8.08 -6.81 -25.73
N GLN A 87 8.12 -5.99 -26.79
CA GLN A 87 7.88 -4.55 -26.72
C GLN A 87 6.46 -4.23 -26.23
N ARG A 88 5.43 -4.94 -26.72
CA ARG A 88 4.06 -4.77 -26.21
C ARG A 88 3.94 -5.17 -24.75
N GLY A 89 4.52 -6.32 -24.37
CA GLY A 89 4.50 -6.79 -22.98
C GLY A 89 5.16 -5.79 -22.02
N ILE A 90 6.37 -5.33 -22.34
CA ILE A 90 7.09 -4.39 -21.47
C ILE A 90 6.43 -3.00 -21.45
N ALA A 91 5.79 -2.56 -22.53
CA ALA A 91 5.03 -1.31 -22.55
C ALA A 91 3.82 -1.36 -21.61
N LEU A 92 3.07 -2.46 -21.59
CA LEU A 92 1.98 -2.67 -20.63
C LEU A 92 2.48 -2.69 -19.19
N PHE A 93 3.63 -3.33 -18.95
CA PHE A 93 4.28 -3.33 -17.64
C PHE A 93 4.71 -1.92 -17.21
N ALA A 94 5.27 -1.12 -18.11
CA ALA A 94 5.72 0.25 -17.81
C ALA A 94 4.58 1.14 -17.28
N ASN A 95 3.34 0.95 -17.76
CA ASN A 95 2.16 1.68 -17.29
C ASN A 95 1.80 1.38 -15.81
N SER A 96 2.34 0.31 -15.22
CA SER A 96 2.17 -0.02 -13.80
C SER A 96 3.14 0.73 -12.89
N ILE A 97 4.27 1.22 -13.42
CA ILE A 97 5.38 1.78 -12.64
C ILE A 97 4.98 3.03 -11.86
N PRO A 98 4.28 4.04 -12.43
CA PRO A 98 3.92 5.25 -11.69
C PRO A 98 3.16 4.95 -10.40
N GLN A 99 2.19 4.02 -10.46
CA GLN A 99 1.44 3.57 -9.28
C GLN A 99 2.33 2.85 -8.26
N ALA A 100 3.27 2.02 -8.72
CA ALA A 100 4.17 1.28 -7.84
C ALA A 100 5.13 2.21 -7.08
N ILE A 101 5.61 3.27 -7.73
CA ILE A 101 6.53 4.26 -7.13
C ILE A 101 5.79 5.41 -6.43
N GLY A 102 4.46 5.43 -6.47
CA GLY A 102 3.65 6.46 -5.83
C GLY A 102 3.64 7.80 -6.57
N VAL A 103 4.03 7.82 -7.84
CA VAL A 103 3.82 8.97 -8.73
C VAL A 103 2.39 8.89 -9.24
N SER A 104 1.51 9.69 -8.63
CA SER A 104 0.21 9.98 -9.22
C SER A 104 0.46 10.71 -10.53
N ALA A 105 0.08 10.12 -11.65
CA ALA A 105 -0.05 10.89 -12.89
C ALA A 105 -0.99 12.05 -12.60
N SER A 106 -0.58 13.29 -12.88
CA SER A 106 -1.49 14.41 -12.88
C SER A 106 -2.69 14.02 -13.76
N PRO A 107 -3.93 14.09 -13.26
CA PRO A 107 -5.07 13.73 -14.07
C PRO A 107 -5.07 14.60 -15.32
N ALA A 108 -5.29 13.98 -16.48
CA ALA A 108 -5.58 14.72 -17.69
C ALA A 108 -6.74 15.70 -17.41
N PRO A 109 -6.69 16.95 -17.90
CA PRO A 109 -7.75 17.91 -17.64
C PRO A 109 -9.11 17.34 -18.06
N GLY A 110 -10.05 17.18 -17.11
CA GLY A 110 -11.43 16.81 -17.41
C GLY A 110 -11.94 15.45 -16.94
N GLN A 111 -11.18 14.66 -16.15
CA GLN A 111 -11.75 13.47 -15.49
C GLN A 111 -12.07 13.75 -14.01
N PRO A 112 -13.29 13.42 -13.52
CA PRO A 112 -13.62 13.56 -12.11
C PRO A 112 -12.72 12.63 -11.29
N GLN A 113 -11.92 13.23 -10.42
CA GLN A 113 -11.07 12.52 -9.48
C GLN A 113 -11.94 11.68 -8.54
N GLN A 114 -11.98 10.36 -8.77
CA GLN A 114 -12.38 9.46 -7.71
C GLN A 114 -11.27 9.50 -6.66
N ALA A 115 -11.54 10.22 -5.58
CA ALA A 115 -10.77 10.13 -4.36
C ALA A 115 -10.69 8.64 -3.98
N THR A 116 -9.55 8.01 -4.25
CA THR A 116 -9.24 6.69 -3.73
C THR A 116 -9.19 6.89 -2.22
N ARG A 117 -10.31 6.65 -1.55
CA ARG A 117 -10.37 6.54 -0.09
C ARG A 117 -9.39 5.43 0.26
N ARG A 118 -8.17 5.82 0.66
CA ARG A 118 -7.32 4.99 1.49
C ARG A 118 -8.08 4.80 2.79
N THR A 119 -8.97 3.81 2.84
CA THR A 119 -9.48 3.29 4.09
C THR A 119 -8.29 2.60 4.75
N GLY A 120 -7.49 3.39 5.48
CA GLY A 120 -6.65 2.82 6.53
C GLY A 120 -7.56 1.94 7.38
N PRO A 121 -7.08 0.77 7.85
CA PRO A 121 -7.93 -0.17 8.58
C PRO A 121 -8.43 0.53 9.84
N TRP A 122 -9.66 1.04 9.80
CA TRP A 122 -10.34 1.66 10.94
C TRP A 122 -10.41 0.71 12.14
N SER A 123 -10.21 -0.59 11.90
CA SER A 123 -9.98 -1.61 12.93
C SER A 123 -8.73 -1.37 13.77
N ALA A 124 -7.61 -0.91 13.19
CA ALA A 124 -6.39 -0.64 13.94
C ALA A 124 -6.54 0.55 14.89
N LEU A 125 -7.21 1.62 14.44
CA LEU A 125 -7.58 2.76 15.29
C LEU A 125 -8.58 2.36 16.39
N GLY A 126 -9.53 1.47 16.09
CA GLY A 126 -10.48 0.96 17.07
C GLY A 126 -9.80 0.17 18.19
N TRP A 127 -8.89 -0.74 17.83
CA TRP A 127 -8.17 -1.56 18.82
C TRP A 127 -7.18 -0.77 19.66
N THR A 128 -6.47 0.21 19.09
CA THR A 128 -5.57 1.08 19.87
C THR A 128 -6.36 1.94 20.87
N LEU A 129 -7.50 2.52 20.45
CA LEU A 129 -8.35 3.28 21.36
C LEU A 129 -8.95 2.39 22.45
N ALA A 130 -9.39 1.17 22.11
CA ALA A 130 -9.91 0.21 23.09
C ALA A 130 -8.84 -0.19 24.12
N LEU A 131 -7.61 -0.48 23.69
CA LEU A 131 -6.50 -0.81 24.59
C LEU A 131 -6.16 0.35 25.53
N LEU A 132 -6.16 1.58 25.03
CA LEU A 132 -5.94 2.78 25.84
C LEU A 132 -7.03 2.97 26.91
N ILE A 133 -8.31 2.77 26.54
CA ILE A 133 -9.43 2.86 27.48
C ILE A 133 -9.32 1.79 28.57
N VAL A 134 -9.04 0.54 28.19
CA VAL A 134 -8.89 -0.57 29.14
C VAL A 134 -7.71 -0.34 30.08
N ALA A 135 -6.55 0.09 29.56
CA ALA A 135 -5.39 0.42 30.37
C ALA A 135 -5.67 1.58 31.34
N GLY A 136 -6.36 2.63 30.88
CA GLY A 136 -6.75 3.76 31.72
C GLY A 136 -7.75 3.36 32.83
N ALA A 137 -8.73 2.52 32.51
CA ALA A 137 -9.69 2.00 33.49
C ALA A 137 -9.01 1.11 34.54
N ALA A 138 -8.09 0.22 34.12
CA ALA A 138 -7.31 -0.62 35.02
C ALA A 138 -6.42 0.21 35.95
N TYR A 139 -5.73 1.24 35.40
CA TYR A 139 -4.95 2.18 36.20
C TYR A 139 -5.79 2.91 37.24
N LEU A 140 -6.95 3.47 36.83
CA LEU A 140 -7.84 4.17 37.75
C LEU A 140 -8.41 3.24 38.84
N TYR A 141 -8.75 2.00 38.49
CA TYR A 141 -9.22 1.02 39.46
C TYR A 141 -8.15 0.69 40.50
N LEU A 142 -6.93 0.39 40.06
CA LEU A 142 -5.79 0.11 40.94
C LEU A 142 -5.36 1.33 41.76
N SER A 143 -5.40 2.54 41.18
CA SER A 143 -4.93 3.75 41.84
C SER A 143 -5.94 4.33 42.84
N THR A 144 -7.23 4.03 42.70
CA THR A 144 -8.28 4.63 43.53
C THR A 144 -8.93 3.66 44.51
N GLY A 145 -8.83 2.34 44.28
CA GLY A 145 -9.39 1.32 45.17
C GLY A 145 -10.91 1.38 45.39
N SER A 146 -11.65 2.24 44.67
CA SER A 146 -13.09 2.44 44.84
C SER A 146 -13.75 3.01 43.59
N LEU A 147 -14.80 2.31 43.09
CA LEU A 147 -15.57 2.70 41.91
C LEU A 147 -16.27 4.07 42.06
N ASN A 148 -16.60 4.46 43.29
CA ASN A 148 -17.26 5.73 43.58
C ASN A 148 -16.33 6.94 43.41
N GLU A 149 -15.04 6.76 43.66
CA GLU A 149 -13.98 7.76 43.49
C GLU A 149 -13.74 8.05 42.00
N VAL A 150 -13.69 6.98 41.19
CA VAL A 150 -13.53 7.04 39.73
C VAL A 150 -14.69 7.79 39.08
N LYS A 151 -15.94 7.44 39.41
CA LYS A 151 -17.13 8.10 38.88
C LYS A 151 -17.15 9.60 39.23
N ARG A 152 -16.72 9.95 40.45
CA ARG A 152 -16.66 11.34 40.91
C ARG A 152 -15.60 12.16 40.20
N LYS A 153 -14.41 11.60 39.96
CA LYS A 153 -13.35 12.29 39.18
C LYS A 153 -13.75 12.43 37.71
N LEU A 154 -14.27 11.38 37.09
CA LEU A 154 -14.74 11.42 35.70
C LEU A 154 -15.81 12.49 35.51
N HIS A 155 -16.82 12.55 36.39
CA HIS A 155 -17.86 13.57 36.33
C HIS A 155 -17.34 15.01 36.51
N ARG A 156 -16.28 15.21 37.31
CA ARG A 156 -15.64 16.54 37.44
C ARG A 156 -14.89 16.92 36.17
N PHE A 157 -14.15 15.99 35.56
CA PHE A 157 -13.45 16.25 34.30
C PHE A 157 -14.43 16.55 33.16
N THR A 158 -15.48 15.76 33.00
CA THR A 158 -16.49 16.02 31.95
C THR A 158 -17.20 17.35 32.18
N LYS A 159 -17.50 17.72 33.43
CA LYS A 159 -18.14 19.01 33.75
C LYS A 159 -17.20 20.21 33.57
N ALA A 160 -15.92 20.07 33.88
CA ALA A 160 -14.94 21.17 33.78
C ALA A 160 -14.47 21.44 32.35
N GLU A 161 -14.31 20.39 31.53
CA GLU A 161 -13.74 20.52 30.18
C GLU A 161 -14.83 20.79 29.11
N PHE A 162 -16.06 20.27 29.26
CA PHE A 162 -17.11 20.47 28.26
C PHE A 162 -17.97 21.72 28.46
N SER A 163 -17.88 22.40 29.60
CA SER A 163 -18.59 23.68 29.81
C SER A 163 -18.02 24.81 28.93
N GLY A 164 -16.77 24.71 28.47
CA GLY A 164 -16.14 25.70 27.60
C GLY A 164 -16.51 25.59 26.11
N PHE A 165 -17.12 24.48 25.69
CA PHE A 165 -17.46 24.23 24.29
C PHE A 165 -18.87 24.70 23.89
N GLY A 166 -19.80 24.84 24.84
CA GLY A 166 -21.17 25.28 24.58
C GLY A 166 -21.37 26.80 24.55
N ASP A 167 -20.47 27.57 25.18
CA ASP A 167 -20.76 28.97 25.58
C ASP A 167 -20.25 30.04 24.59
N ARG A 168 -19.66 29.63 23.45
CA ARG A 168 -19.22 30.57 22.39
C ARG A 168 -20.31 30.97 21.39
N LYS A 169 -21.52 30.40 21.46
CA LYS A 169 -22.59 30.68 20.48
C LYS A 169 -23.54 31.82 20.90
N GLN A 170 -23.31 32.48 22.04
CA GLN A 170 -24.23 33.48 22.58
C GLN A 170 -23.53 34.79 22.99
N ARG A 171 -22.60 35.28 22.14
CA ARG A 171 -21.98 36.62 22.27
C ARG A 171 -21.81 37.35 20.94
N ASP A 172 -22.63 37.02 19.93
CA ASP A 172 -22.61 37.69 18.62
C ASP A 172 -24.02 38.11 18.17
N ASN A 173 -24.82 38.59 19.12
CA ASN A 173 -26.12 39.22 18.87
C ASN A 173 -26.32 40.30 19.95
N GLY A 174 -25.69 41.45 19.75
CA GLY A 174 -25.77 42.58 20.65
C GLY A 174 -24.69 43.59 20.29
N ASP A 175 -24.91 44.32 19.20
CA ASP A 175 -24.73 45.78 19.12
C ASP A 175 -25.03 46.20 17.67
N ALA A 176 -26.16 46.90 17.51
CA ALA A 176 -26.56 47.68 16.35
C ALA A 176 -26.52 49.15 16.72
#